data_AF-A0A6B2G4Q7-F1
#
_entry.id   AF-A0A6B2G4Q7-F1
#
_cell.length_a   1.000
_cell.length_b   1.000
_cell.length_c   1.000
_cell.angle_alpha   90.00
_cell.angle_beta   90.00
_cell.angle_gamma   90.00
#
_symmetry.space_group_name_H-M   'P 1'
#
loop_
_entity.id
_entity.type
_entity.pdbx_description
1 polymer ?
#
loop_
_entity_poly.entity_id
_entity_poly.type
_entity_poly.pdbx_seq_one_letter_code
_entity_poly.pdbx_strand_id
1 'polypeptide(L)'
;NKQSENYEKTLEGKPSFFKYYPSRISFEKSFVQGAYSLDDPNIKDLITHTSDVFNFNCKNNAETVIFVISDPNNYALRQNIRNSYGKNNVNFKYMFENGTQNNISHCFLFSIGYREDIVLNNKVDFEAFIHNDIIRIPIYDEYRKTANKIVLTLYLLDQMETAFKFVIKTDDDIFLKIN
;
A
#
# COMPACT_ATOMS: atom_id res chain seq x y z
N ASN A 1 -5.27 -24.58 15.80
CA ASN A 1 -4.13 -24.28 14.91
C ASN A 1 -4.51 -24.05 13.44
N LYS A 2 -5.65 -23.41 13.14
CA LYS A 2 -6.00 -22.99 11.76
C LYS A 2 -5.28 -21.70 11.31
N GLN A 3 -4.77 -20.92 12.26
CA GLN A 3 -4.03 -19.68 11.97
C GLN A 3 -2.62 -20.00 11.44
N SER A 4 -1.90 -20.95 12.06
CA SER A 4 -0.58 -21.44 11.62
C SER A 4 -0.60 -22.06 10.21
N GLU A 5 -1.62 -22.83 9.87
CA GLU A 5 -1.76 -23.43 8.53
C GLU A 5 -2.03 -22.39 7.43
N ASN A 6 -2.68 -21.27 7.75
CA ASN A 6 -2.86 -20.17 6.81
C ASN A 6 -1.57 -19.34 6.64
N TYR A 7 -0.75 -19.21 7.70
CA TYR A 7 0.54 -18.50 7.64
C TYR A 7 1.58 -19.23 6.77
N GLU A 8 1.65 -20.56 6.84
CA GLU A 8 2.59 -21.33 6.01
C GLU A 8 2.25 -21.24 4.51
N LYS A 9 0.96 -21.24 4.14
CA LYS A 9 0.52 -21.03 2.75
C LYS A 9 0.80 -19.63 2.20
N THR A 10 0.95 -18.61 3.06
CA THR A 10 1.18 -17.21 2.61
C THR A 10 2.65 -16.87 2.35
N LEU A 11 3.57 -17.76 2.74
CA LEU A 11 5.02 -17.54 2.70
C LEU A 11 5.75 -18.35 1.63
N GLU A 12 5.07 -19.30 0.99
CA GLU A 12 5.64 -20.17 -0.03
C GLU A 12 6.11 -19.33 -1.25
N GLY A 13 7.41 -19.35 -1.55
CA GLY A 13 8.02 -18.59 -2.64
C GLY A 13 8.37 -17.13 -2.34
N LYS A 14 8.04 -16.60 -1.14
CA LYS A 14 8.43 -15.23 -0.77
C LYS A 14 9.92 -15.15 -0.38
N PRO A 15 10.64 -14.07 -0.75
CA PRO A 15 11.99 -13.85 -0.27
C PRO A 15 12.00 -13.76 1.27
N SER A 16 13.13 -14.11 1.88
CA SER A 16 13.32 -13.95 3.33
C SER A 16 12.93 -12.53 3.75
N PHE A 17 12.20 -12.40 4.87
CA PHE A 17 11.82 -11.10 5.43
C PHE A 17 13.01 -10.14 5.60
N PHE A 18 14.21 -10.66 5.91
CA PHE A 18 15.43 -9.86 6.04
C PHE A 18 15.99 -9.35 4.72
N LYS A 19 15.59 -9.93 3.59
CA LYS A 19 15.93 -9.47 2.23
C LYS A 19 14.83 -8.62 1.59
N TYR A 20 13.67 -8.51 2.23
CA TYR A 20 12.57 -7.68 1.78
C TYR A 20 12.98 -6.21 1.80
N TYR A 21 12.73 -5.49 0.69
CA TYR A 21 13.20 -4.11 0.51
C TYR A 21 12.81 -3.20 1.69
N PRO A 22 11.55 -3.14 2.14
CA PRO A 22 11.18 -2.31 3.28
C PRO A 22 11.93 -2.63 4.58
N SER A 23 12.19 -3.91 4.85
CA SER A 23 12.93 -4.33 6.04
C SER A 23 14.37 -3.80 6.02
N ARG A 24 15.02 -3.77 4.84
CA ARG A 24 16.36 -3.17 4.68
C ARG A 24 16.35 -1.69 5.03
N ILE A 25 15.33 -0.94 4.58
CA ILE A 25 15.18 0.49 4.92
C ILE A 25 15.10 0.70 6.43
N SER A 26 14.37 -0.15 7.15
CA SER A 26 14.30 -0.10 8.62
C SER A 26 15.64 -0.37 9.30
N PHE A 27 16.37 -1.40 8.87
CA PHE A 27 17.65 -1.77 9.46
C PHE A 27 18.75 -0.73 9.18
N GLU A 28 18.79 -0.21 7.97
CA GLU A 28 19.76 0.81 7.52
C GLU A 28 19.36 2.23 7.97
N LYS A 29 18.12 2.41 8.44
CA LYS A 29 17.51 3.72 8.75
C LYS A 29 17.60 4.70 7.57
N SER A 30 17.42 4.20 6.36
CA SER A 30 17.59 4.94 5.10
C SER A 30 16.32 5.67 4.64
N PHE A 31 15.53 6.18 5.58
CA PHE A 31 14.36 7.03 5.31
C PHE A 31 14.69 8.51 5.58
N VAL A 32 14.05 9.42 4.84
CA VAL A 32 14.38 10.85 4.87
C VAL A 32 13.32 11.70 5.57
N GLN A 33 13.74 12.80 6.18
CA GLN A 33 12.86 13.78 6.82
C GLN A 33 12.16 14.73 5.82
N GLY A 34 12.50 14.68 4.54
CA GLY A 34 12.12 15.68 3.53
C GLY A 34 11.49 15.06 2.28
N ALA A 35 11.60 15.78 1.17
CA ALA A 35 11.32 15.21 -0.13
C ALA A 35 12.35 14.11 -0.43
N TYR A 36 11.90 13.01 -1.02
CA TYR A 36 12.79 11.94 -1.47
C TYR A 36 13.39 12.32 -2.82
N SER A 37 14.71 12.14 -2.97
CA SER A 37 15.39 12.45 -4.23
C SER A 37 15.03 11.39 -5.28
N LEU A 38 14.60 11.82 -6.47
CA LEU A 38 14.34 10.89 -7.58
C LEU A 38 15.64 10.32 -8.18
N ASP A 39 16.78 10.96 -7.91
CA ASP A 39 18.11 10.48 -8.28
C ASP A 39 18.72 9.54 -7.21
N ASP A 40 17.98 9.23 -6.14
CA ASP A 40 18.45 8.33 -5.10
C ASP A 40 18.75 6.93 -5.67
N PRO A 41 19.90 6.30 -5.34
CA PRO A 41 20.26 4.98 -5.87
C PRO A 41 19.20 3.89 -5.64
N ASN A 42 18.40 4.01 -4.58
CA ASN A 42 17.37 3.05 -4.20
C ASN A 42 16.01 3.33 -4.88
N ILE A 43 15.89 4.34 -5.75
CA ILE A 43 14.61 4.65 -6.41
C ILE A 43 14.09 3.47 -7.25
N LYS A 44 15.00 2.69 -7.86
CA LYS A 44 14.64 1.50 -8.63
C LYS A 44 14.08 0.37 -7.76
N ASP A 45 14.65 0.18 -6.58
CA ASP A 45 14.16 -0.81 -5.62
C ASP A 45 12.78 -0.39 -5.09
N LEU A 46 12.56 0.92 -4.87
CA LEU A 46 11.26 1.47 -4.46
C LEU A 46 10.19 1.32 -5.55
N ILE A 47 10.54 1.56 -6.82
CA ILE A 47 9.64 1.33 -7.96
C ILE A 47 9.31 -0.16 -8.08
N THR A 48 10.31 -1.05 -7.94
CA THR A 48 10.10 -2.51 -7.96
C THR A 48 9.16 -2.94 -6.84
N HIS A 49 9.42 -2.52 -5.60
CA HIS A 49 8.54 -2.78 -4.45
C HIS A 49 7.11 -2.29 -4.70
N THR A 50 6.96 -1.09 -5.28
CA THR A 50 5.64 -0.54 -5.58
C THR A 50 4.94 -1.34 -6.67
N SER A 51 5.67 -1.76 -7.71
CA SER A 51 5.15 -2.60 -8.79
C SER A 51 4.67 -3.95 -8.27
N ASP A 52 5.43 -4.59 -7.37
CA ASP A 52 5.05 -5.87 -6.75
C ASP A 52 3.76 -5.75 -5.93
N VAL A 53 3.64 -4.67 -5.13
CA VAL A 53 2.44 -4.36 -4.35
C VAL A 53 1.26 -4.04 -5.27
N PHE A 54 1.49 -3.24 -6.31
CA PHE A 54 0.47 -2.85 -7.28
C PHE A 54 -0.06 -4.07 -8.02
N ASN A 55 0.80 -4.87 -8.65
CA ASN A 55 0.42 -6.03 -9.45
C ASN A 55 -0.29 -7.12 -8.64
N PHE A 56 0.01 -7.23 -7.35
CA PHE A 56 -0.69 -8.15 -6.46
C PHE A 56 -2.14 -7.73 -6.18
N ASN A 57 -2.42 -6.43 -6.12
CA ASN A 57 -3.72 -5.89 -5.70
C ASN A 57 -4.58 -5.39 -6.87
N CYS A 58 -3.95 -4.92 -7.93
CA CYS A 58 -4.59 -4.25 -9.05
C CYS A 58 -4.66 -5.21 -10.24
N LYS A 59 -5.89 -5.56 -10.62
CA LYS A 59 -6.13 -6.28 -11.87
C LYS A 59 -5.73 -5.42 -13.07
N ASN A 60 -5.38 -6.07 -14.18
CA ASN A 60 -5.04 -5.41 -15.45
C ASN A 60 -6.13 -4.47 -16.00
N ASN A 61 -7.36 -4.57 -15.49
CA ASN A 61 -8.49 -3.72 -15.86
C ASN A 61 -8.92 -2.76 -14.73
N ALA A 62 -8.09 -2.54 -13.72
CA ALA A 62 -8.36 -1.56 -12.67
C ALA A 62 -8.43 -0.15 -13.28
N GLU A 63 -9.58 0.50 -13.16
CA GLU A 63 -9.77 1.86 -13.66
C GLU A 63 -9.37 2.91 -12.62
N THR A 64 -9.51 2.58 -11.33
CA THR A 64 -9.22 3.47 -10.21
C THR A 64 -8.26 2.82 -9.22
N VAL A 65 -7.19 3.54 -8.89
CA VAL A 65 -6.31 3.20 -7.76
C VAL A 65 -6.72 4.04 -6.57
N ILE A 66 -7.09 3.39 -5.47
CA ILE A 66 -7.38 4.04 -4.20
C ILE A 66 -6.18 3.82 -3.31
N PHE A 67 -5.49 4.88 -2.90
CA PHE A 67 -4.43 4.75 -1.91
C PHE A 67 -4.77 5.49 -0.63
N VAL A 68 -4.44 4.86 0.49
CA VAL A 68 -4.78 5.33 1.82
C VAL A 68 -3.51 5.71 2.56
N ILE A 69 -3.44 6.98 2.91
CA ILE A 69 -2.42 7.49 3.81
C ILE A 69 -2.74 6.98 5.20
N SER A 70 -1.80 6.23 5.79
CA SER A 70 -1.95 5.68 7.14
C SER A 70 -0.66 5.90 7.93
N ASP A 71 -0.80 6.01 9.25
CA ASP A 71 0.33 6.12 10.18
C ASP A 71 0.86 4.74 10.58
N PRO A 72 2.17 4.56 10.85
CA PRO A 72 2.70 3.28 11.32
C PRO A 72 1.96 2.69 12.53
N ASN A 73 1.44 3.53 13.44
CA ASN A 73 0.69 3.07 14.62
C ASN A 73 -0.73 2.57 14.30
N ASN A 74 -1.29 2.92 13.14
CA ASN A 74 -2.70 2.71 12.82
C ASN A 74 -3.02 1.30 12.27
N TYR A 75 -2.34 0.26 12.77
CA TYR A 75 -2.55 -1.12 12.35
C TYR A 75 -4.03 -1.53 12.44
N ALA A 76 -4.71 -1.21 13.54
CA ALA A 76 -6.11 -1.56 13.74
C ALA A 76 -7.05 -0.90 12.71
N LEU A 77 -6.80 0.36 12.34
CA LEU A 77 -7.58 1.05 11.31
C LEU A 77 -7.39 0.39 9.94
N ARG A 78 -6.15 0.06 9.58
CA ARG A 78 -5.87 -0.67 8.33
C ARG A 78 -6.57 -2.02 8.28
N GLN A 79 -6.57 -2.77 9.39
CA GLN A 79 -7.31 -4.03 9.47
C GLN A 79 -8.83 -3.82 9.29
N ASN A 80 -9.40 -2.78 9.89
CA ASN A 80 -10.81 -2.45 9.70
C ASN A 80 -11.12 -2.14 8.24
N ILE A 81 -10.25 -1.40 7.55
CA ILE A 81 -10.42 -1.09 6.13
C ILE A 81 -10.33 -2.35 5.27
N ARG A 82 -9.30 -3.20 5.48
CA ARG A 82 -9.18 -4.52 4.81
C ARG A 82 -10.41 -5.39 4.99
N ASN A 83 -11.00 -5.37 6.19
CA ASN A 83 -12.17 -6.16 6.52
C ASN A 83 -13.50 -5.55 6.00
N SER A 84 -13.49 -4.29 5.56
CA SER A 84 -14.67 -3.55 5.09
C SER A 84 -14.55 -3.19 3.60
N TYR A 85 -14.30 -1.92 3.28
CA TYR A 85 -14.34 -1.36 1.93
C TYR A 85 -13.02 -1.51 1.15
N GLY A 86 -11.89 -1.77 1.82
CA GLY A 86 -10.57 -1.92 1.20
C GLY A 86 -10.32 -3.30 0.59
N LYS A 87 -11.35 -3.95 0.08
CA LYS A 87 -11.26 -5.31 -0.48
C LYS A 87 -11.03 -5.24 -1.98
N ASN A 88 -9.81 -5.54 -2.38
CA ASN A 88 -9.46 -5.77 -3.78
C ASN A 88 -10.22 -7.01 -4.26
N ASN A 89 -11.12 -6.83 -5.26
CA ASN A 89 -11.92 -7.89 -5.91
C ASN A 89 -13.34 -8.18 -5.38
N VAL A 90 -14.03 -7.21 -4.78
CA VAL A 90 -15.46 -7.38 -4.51
C VAL A 90 -16.28 -6.95 -5.72
N ASN A 91 -17.01 -7.90 -6.32
CA ASN A 91 -18.10 -7.59 -7.23
C ASN A 91 -19.27 -7.05 -6.41
N PHE A 92 -19.23 -5.77 -6.06
CA PHE A 92 -20.33 -5.09 -5.40
C PHE A 92 -21.53 -5.00 -6.34
N LYS A 93 -22.44 -5.98 -6.33
CA LYS A 93 -23.65 -5.93 -7.16
C LYS A 93 -24.62 -4.87 -6.63
N TYR A 94 -24.40 -3.60 -6.94
CA TYR A 94 -25.39 -2.56 -6.71
C TYR A 94 -26.15 -2.31 -8.01
N MET A 95 -27.46 -2.61 -8.00
CA MET A 95 -28.36 -2.17 -9.07
C MET A 95 -28.59 -0.67 -8.89
N PHE A 96 -28.09 0.15 -9.82
CA PHE A 96 -28.58 1.51 -10.00
C PHE A 96 -29.98 1.45 -10.62
N GLU A 97 -30.87 2.35 -10.19
CA GLU A 97 -32.28 2.43 -10.65
C GLU A 97 -32.43 2.56 -12.18
N ASN A 98 -31.37 2.96 -12.88
CA ASN A 98 -31.30 2.97 -14.34
C ASN A 98 -30.16 2.03 -14.77
N GLY A 99 -30.54 0.85 -15.24
CA GLY A 99 -29.61 -0.22 -15.62
C GLY A 99 -28.56 0.22 -16.64
N THR A 100 -27.40 -0.44 -16.58
CA THR A 100 -26.21 -0.37 -17.48
C THR A 100 -24.99 0.46 -17.06
N GLN A 101 -24.78 0.74 -15.76
CA GLN A 101 -23.43 1.11 -15.31
C GLN A 101 -22.69 -0.11 -14.76
N ASN A 102 -21.61 -0.50 -15.43
CA ASN A 102 -20.65 -1.48 -14.93
C ASN A 102 -19.99 -0.93 -13.67
N ASN A 103 -19.80 -1.77 -12.64
CA ASN A 103 -19.04 -1.37 -11.45
C ASN A 103 -17.64 -0.90 -11.84
N ILE A 104 -17.18 0.17 -11.19
CA ILE A 104 -15.83 0.67 -11.43
C ILE A 104 -14.84 -0.32 -10.82
N SER A 105 -14.04 -0.95 -11.69
CA SER A 105 -12.93 -1.80 -11.25
C SER A 105 -11.91 -0.93 -10.53
N HIS A 106 -11.61 -1.28 -9.28
CA HIS A 106 -10.67 -0.54 -8.45
C HIS A 106 -9.74 -1.48 -7.69
N CYS A 107 -8.62 -0.94 -7.25
CA CYS A 107 -7.76 -1.54 -6.27
C CYS A 107 -7.42 -0.56 -5.16
N PHE A 108 -6.95 -1.11 -4.06
CA PHE A 108 -6.76 -0.45 -2.79
C PHE A 108 -5.35 -0.76 -2.29
N LEU A 109 -4.63 0.28 -1.94
CA LEU A 109 -3.25 0.22 -1.44
C LEU A 109 -3.11 1.14 -0.21
N PHE A 110 -2.22 0.81 0.72
CA PHE A 110 -1.80 1.71 1.77
C PHE A 110 -0.47 2.38 1.41
N SER A 111 -0.30 3.62 1.85
CA SER A 111 0.94 4.38 1.72
C SER A 111 1.41 4.83 3.09
N ILE A 112 2.49 4.22 3.59
CA ILE A 112 2.94 4.36 4.98
C ILE A 112 4.43 4.69 5.02
N GLY A 113 4.82 5.68 5.82
CA GLY A 113 6.20 6.11 6.05
C GLY A 113 6.89 5.42 7.23
N TYR A 114 8.06 5.89 7.62
CA TYR A 114 8.86 5.33 8.71
C TYR A 114 8.89 6.24 9.93
N ARG A 115 9.15 5.69 11.12
CA ARG A 115 9.42 6.44 12.35
C ARG A 115 10.81 6.10 12.90
N GLU A 116 11.24 6.76 13.97
CA GLU A 116 12.52 6.41 14.61
C GLU A 116 12.47 5.07 15.35
N ASP A 117 11.26 4.64 15.73
CA ASP A 117 11.02 3.37 16.40
C ASP A 117 11.20 2.20 15.42
N ILE A 118 12.36 1.55 15.51
CA ILE A 118 12.70 0.38 14.69
C ILE A 118 11.79 -0.82 14.97
N VAL A 119 11.28 -0.97 16.20
CA VAL A 119 10.38 -2.08 16.55
C VAL A 119 9.03 -1.85 15.88
N LEU A 120 8.54 -0.62 15.89
CA LEU A 120 7.32 -0.24 15.16
C LEU A 120 7.49 -0.43 13.65
N ASN A 121 8.60 0.06 13.07
CA ASN A 121 8.84 -0.12 11.64
C ASN A 121 8.91 -1.60 11.24
N ASN A 122 9.61 -2.43 12.02
CA ASN A 122 9.67 -3.87 11.77
C ASN A 122 8.29 -4.53 11.79
N LYS A 123 7.37 -4.08 12.67
CA LYS A 123 5.98 -4.57 12.67
C LYS A 123 5.24 -4.16 11.39
N VAL A 124 5.43 -2.94 10.91
CA VAL A 124 4.79 -2.46 9.67
C VAL A 124 5.40 -3.11 8.44
N ASP A 125 6.70 -3.34 8.40
CA ASP A 125 7.36 -4.06 7.31
C ASP A 125 6.90 -5.52 7.28
N PHE A 126 6.71 -6.14 8.45
CA PHE A 126 6.14 -7.49 8.53
C PHE A 126 4.68 -7.52 8.07
N GLU A 127 3.88 -6.53 8.45
CA GLU A 127 2.52 -6.35 7.92
C GLU A 127 2.53 -6.21 6.39
N ALA A 128 3.41 -5.38 5.84
CA ALA A 128 3.56 -5.17 4.40
C ALA A 128 3.96 -6.47 3.69
N PHE A 129 4.89 -7.21 4.28
CA PHE A 129 5.34 -8.50 3.77
C PHE A 129 4.22 -9.55 3.75
N ILE A 130 3.37 -9.59 4.77
CA ILE A 130 2.27 -10.56 4.86
C ILE A 130 1.11 -10.19 3.93
N HIS A 131 0.62 -8.95 3.99
CA HIS A 131 -0.59 -8.52 3.27
C HIS A 131 -0.32 -8.09 1.83
N ASN A 132 0.92 -7.69 1.52
CA ASN A 132 1.36 -7.20 0.22
C ASN A 132 0.50 -6.06 -0.35
N ASP A 133 -0.04 -5.20 0.51
CA ASP A 133 -0.91 -4.08 0.17
C ASP A 133 -0.39 -2.73 0.67
N ILE A 134 0.87 -2.68 1.14
CA ILE A 134 1.50 -1.48 1.67
C ILE A 134 2.66 -1.05 0.78
N ILE A 135 2.54 0.13 0.18
CA ILE A 135 3.67 0.88 -0.35
C ILE A 135 4.40 1.52 0.84
N ARG A 136 5.60 1.01 1.15
CA ARG A 136 6.46 1.51 2.21
C ARG A 136 7.29 2.67 1.65
N ILE A 137 6.89 3.88 2.00
CA ILE A 137 7.50 5.12 1.50
C ILE A 137 8.68 5.47 2.40
N PRO A 138 9.92 5.58 1.90
CA PRO A 138 11.13 5.88 2.69
C PRO A 138 11.19 7.37 3.14
N ILE A 139 10.10 7.87 3.71
CA ILE A 139 9.93 9.21 4.27
C ILE A 139 9.50 9.08 5.72
N TYR A 140 10.01 9.97 6.56
CA TYR A 140 9.63 10.07 7.96
C TYR A 140 8.15 10.47 8.10
N ASP A 141 7.39 9.66 8.83
CA ASP A 141 5.94 9.79 8.95
C ASP A 141 5.56 10.73 10.08
N GLU A 142 5.43 12.00 9.70
CA GLU A 142 4.88 13.09 10.51
C GLU A 142 3.87 13.88 9.69
N TYR A 143 2.89 14.49 10.37
CA TYR A 143 1.86 15.29 9.73
C TYR A 143 2.40 16.35 8.75
N ARG A 144 3.50 17.03 9.12
CA ARG A 144 4.14 18.05 8.27
C ARG A 144 4.82 17.48 7.02
N LYS A 145 5.04 16.17 6.97
CA LYS A 145 5.73 15.44 5.90
C LYS A 145 4.77 14.62 5.03
N THR A 146 3.49 14.56 5.39
CA THR A 146 2.44 13.89 4.63
C THR A 146 2.41 14.31 3.16
N ALA A 147 2.65 15.59 2.86
CA ALA A 147 2.71 16.07 1.48
C ALA A 147 3.80 15.38 0.66
N ASN A 148 5.00 15.20 1.23
CA ASN A 148 6.11 14.51 0.55
C ASN A 148 5.77 13.02 0.32
N LYS A 149 5.12 12.39 1.30
CA LYS A 149 4.63 11.01 1.19
C LYS A 149 3.63 10.89 0.02
N ILE A 150 2.64 11.78 -0.04
CA ILE A 150 1.64 11.80 -1.12
C ILE A 150 2.30 12.00 -2.49
N VAL A 151 3.18 12.99 -2.62
CA VAL A 151 3.86 13.29 -3.89
C VAL A 151 4.70 12.10 -4.35
N LEU A 152 5.45 11.47 -3.45
CA LEU A 152 6.25 10.30 -3.81
C LEU A 152 5.36 9.12 -4.20
N THR A 153 4.27 8.86 -3.47
CA THR A 153 3.32 7.80 -3.82
C THR A 153 2.71 8.03 -5.20
N LEU A 154 2.31 9.25 -5.53
CA LEU A 154 1.79 9.59 -6.86
C LEU A 154 2.85 9.38 -7.96
N TYR A 155 4.08 9.81 -7.72
CA TYR A 155 5.19 9.53 -8.63
C TYR A 155 5.37 8.03 -8.86
N LEU A 156 5.36 7.21 -7.80
CA LEU A 156 5.53 5.77 -7.92
C LEU A 156 4.37 5.12 -8.69
N LEU A 157 3.13 5.56 -8.46
CA LEU A 157 1.96 5.09 -9.21
C LEU A 157 2.06 5.44 -10.71
N ASP A 158 2.64 6.58 -11.06
CA ASP A 158 2.88 6.99 -12.46
C ASP A 158 3.92 6.08 -13.17
N GLN A 159 4.75 5.35 -12.41
CA GLN A 159 5.72 4.39 -12.97
C GLN A 159 5.13 3.00 -13.25
N MET A 160 3.85 2.76 -12.96
CA MET A 160 3.24 1.43 -13.13
C MET A 160 2.98 1.12 -14.61
N GLU A 161 3.31 -0.10 -15.04
CA GLU A 161 3.10 -0.52 -16.45
C GLU A 161 1.62 -0.61 -16.83
N THR A 162 0.78 -1.02 -15.87
CA THR A 162 -0.66 -1.10 -16.09
C THR A 162 -1.28 0.27 -15.92
N ALA A 163 -1.85 0.80 -17.00
CA ALA A 163 -2.56 2.06 -16.99
C ALA A 163 -3.86 1.99 -16.16
N PHE A 164 -4.08 3.01 -15.35
CA PHE A 164 -5.34 3.31 -14.67
C PHE A 164 -5.79 4.73 -15.04
N LYS A 165 -7.07 5.03 -14.89
CA LYS A 165 -7.64 6.33 -15.28
C LYS A 165 -7.68 7.33 -14.13
N PHE A 166 -7.88 6.84 -12.92
CA PHE A 166 -8.14 7.68 -11.75
C PHE A 166 -7.29 7.23 -10.56
N VAL A 167 -6.90 8.20 -9.75
CA VAL A 167 -6.29 7.99 -8.44
C VAL A 167 -7.12 8.69 -7.38
N ILE A 168 -7.48 7.97 -6.33
CA ILE A 168 -8.14 8.52 -5.16
C ILE A 168 -7.18 8.42 -3.98
N LYS A 169 -6.77 9.58 -3.45
CA LYS A 169 -6.11 9.67 -2.15
C LYS A 169 -7.17 9.71 -1.06
N THR A 170 -6.98 8.94 -0.01
CA THR A 170 -7.77 9.09 1.23
C THR A 170 -6.94 8.89 2.50
N ASP A 171 -7.53 9.21 3.65
CA ASP A 171 -6.98 8.95 4.98
C ASP A 171 -7.58 7.66 5.58
N ASP A 172 -6.97 7.13 6.63
CA ASP A 172 -7.32 5.83 7.24
C ASP A 172 -8.43 5.90 8.30
N ASP A 173 -8.95 7.10 8.55
CA ASP A 173 -10.03 7.39 9.50
C ASP A 173 -11.38 7.70 8.82
N ILE A 174 -11.47 7.48 7.51
CA ILE A 174 -12.73 7.66 6.77
C ILE A 174 -13.41 6.34 6.41
N PHE A 175 -14.69 6.46 6.02
CA PHE A 175 -15.41 5.40 5.34
C PHE A 175 -15.64 5.77 3.87
N LEU A 176 -15.19 4.91 2.96
CA LEU A 176 -15.41 5.09 1.53
C LEU A 176 -16.53 4.16 1.04
N LYS A 177 -17.57 4.75 0.46
CA LYS A 177 -18.62 4.00 -0.22
C LYS A 177 -18.22 3.82 -1.68
N ILE A 178 -17.71 2.63 -2.01
CA ILE A 178 -17.32 2.25 -3.37
C ILE A 178 -18.44 1.37 -3.93
N ASN A 179 -19.05 1.79 -5.05
CA ASN A 179 -20.19 1.11 -5.68
C ASN A 179 -19.71 0.09 -6.70
#